data_AF-A0A7S3N5V3-F1
#
_entry.id   AF-A0A7S3N5V3-F1
#
_cell.length_a   1.000
_cell.length_b   1.000
_cell.length_c   1.000
_cell.angle_alpha   90.00
_cell.angle_beta   90.00
_cell.angle_gamma   90.00
#
_symmetry.space_group_name_H-M   'P 1'
#
loop_
_entity.id
_entity.type
_entity.pdbx_description
1 polymer ?
#
loop_
_entity_poly.entity_id
_entity_poly.type
_entity_poly.pdbx_seq_one_letter_code
_entity_poly.pdbx_strand_id
1 'polypeptide(L)'
;YLNARKKKKYYKLLDESENDRHHLLSRIEKNMDLGVYAFKDLDGTYYDYLEILIQIGYILLFGLAFPLCMVLAFINNVIEIQVDRAKIMFYTRRPTPMGA
;
A
#
# COMPACT_ATOMS: atom_id res chain seq x y z
N TYR A 1 -19.47 20.22 43.42
CA TYR A 1 -20.39 20.20 42.25
C TYR A 1 -19.78 21.02 41.11
N LEU A 2 -19.57 20.42 39.93
CA LEU A 2 -19.00 21.12 38.76
C LEU A 2 -19.99 22.15 38.20
N ASN A 3 -19.55 23.41 38.04
CA ASN A 3 -20.34 24.48 37.40
C ASN A 3 -20.90 24.04 36.03
N ALA A 4 -22.14 24.42 35.71
CA ALA A 4 -22.86 24.01 34.49
C ALA A 4 -22.06 24.21 33.19
N ARG A 5 -21.27 25.29 33.11
CA ARG A 5 -20.33 25.55 32.00
C ARG A 5 -19.27 24.47 31.81
N LYS A 6 -18.69 23.96 32.91
CA LYS A 6 -17.69 22.89 32.86
C LYS A 6 -18.35 21.60 32.38
N LYS A 7 -19.55 21.27 32.87
CA LYS A 7 -20.29 20.05 32.50
C LYS A 7 -20.57 19.96 30.99
N LYS A 8 -20.99 21.07 30.36
CA LYS A 8 -21.23 21.14 28.91
C LYS A 8 -19.97 20.90 28.09
N LYS A 9 -18.82 21.39 28.58
CA LYS A 9 -17.51 21.14 27.95
C LYS A 9 -17.11 19.67 28.07
N TYR A 10 -17.32 19.03 29.22
CA TYR A 10 -17.04 17.60 29.41
C TYR A 10 -17.86 16.71 28.47
N TYR A 11 -19.17 16.92 28.33
CA TYR A 11 -19.99 16.13 27.40
C TYR A 11 -19.60 16.35 25.94
N LYS A 12 -19.22 17.56 25.55
CA LYS A 12 -18.73 17.82 24.18
C LYS A 12 -17.42 17.08 23.90
N LEU A 13 -16.50 17.04 24.86
CA LEU A 13 -15.24 16.29 24.72
C LEU A 13 -15.46 14.78 24.66
N LEU A 14 -16.45 14.27 25.41
CA LEU A 14 -16.84 12.86 25.38
C LEU A 14 -17.42 12.47 24.01
N ASP A 15 -18.33 13.29 23.47
CA ASP A 15 -18.96 13.12 22.17
C ASP A 15 -17.95 13.22 21.01
N GLU A 16 -17.03 14.19 21.09
CA GLU A 16 -15.92 14.35 20.14
C GLU A 16 -14.97 13.13 20.20
N SER A 17 -14.67 12.61 21.40
CA SER A 17 -13.88 11.39 21.54
C SER A 17 -14.58 10.15 20.98
N GLU A 18 -15.90 10.02 21.15
CA GLU A 18 -16.66 8.90 20.59
C GLU A 18 -16.69 8.95 19.05
N ASN A 19 -16.87 10.14 18.48
CA ASN A 19 -16.89 10.32 17.04
C ASN A 19 -15.51 10.01 16.42
N ASP A 20 -14.42 10.43 17.07
CA ASP A 20 -13.06 10.05 16.69
C ASP A 20 -12.86 8.53 16.72
N ARG A 21 -13.34 7.86 17.77
CA ARG A 21 -13.26 6.39 17.85
C ARG A 21 -14.03 5.71 16.73
N HIS A 22 -15.24 6.18 16.42
CA HIS A 22 -16.05 5.61 15.33
C HIS A 22 -15.35 5.76 13.97
N HIS A 23 -14.78 6.94 13.70
CA HIS A 23 -13.99 7.16 12.49
C HIS A 23 -12.76 6.24 12.43
N LEU A 24 -12.03 6.08 13.53
CA LEU A 24 -10.88 5.17 13.60
C LEU A 24 -11.28 3.71 13.35
N LEU A 25 -12.36 3.23 13.97
CA LEU A 25 -12.86 1.87 13.77
C LEU A 25 -13.23 1.63 12.30
N SER A 26 -13.92 2.57 11.66
CA SER A 26 -14.26 2.46 10.23
C SER A 26 -13.02 2.41 9.32
N ARG A 27 -11.93 3.11 9.69
CA ARG A 27 -10.65 3.03 8.97
C ARG A 27 -9.96 1.70 9.19
N ILE A 28 -9.99 1.18 10.41
CA ILE A 28 -9.40 -0.13 10.74
C ILE A 28 -10.12 -1.23 9.97
N GLU A 29 -11.46 -1.22 9.97
CA GLU A 29 -12.27 -2.19 9.25
C GLU A 29 -11.96 -2.20 7.76
N LYS A 30 -11.93 -1.02 7.12
CA LYS A 30 -11.51 -0.88 5.72
C LYS A 30 -10.11 -1.44 5.49
N ASN A 31 -9.13 -1.10 6.34
CA ASN A 31 -7.75 -1.58 6.21
C ASN A 31 -7.59 -3.09 6.46
N MET A 32 -8.48 -3.70 7.24
CA MET A 32 -8.47 -5.16 7.47
C MET A 32 -9.07 -5.93 6.31
N ASP A 33 -9.97 -5.31 5.54
CA ASP A 33 -10.55 -5.89 4.33
C ASP A 33 -9.55 -5.90 3.15
N LEU A 34 -8.53 -5.03 3.18
CA LEU A 34 -7.45 -5.06 2.21
C LEU A 34 -6.62 -6.34 2.34
N GLY A 35 -6.21 -6.87 1.18
CA GLY A 35 -5.34 -8.04 1.11
C GLY A 35 -3.96 -7.81 1.74
N VAL A 36 -3.35 -8.87 2.25
CA VAL A 36 -1.95 -8.86 2.69
C VAL A 36 -1.05 -8.82 1.45
N TYR A 37 0.05 -8.06 1.52
CA TYR A 37 1.11 -8.09 0.52
C TYR A 37 1.95 -9.40 0.66
N ALA A 38 1.28 -10.54 0.46
CA ALA A 38 1.84 -11.89 0.48
C ALA A 38 0.83 -12.85 -0.15
N PHE A 39 1.30 -13.82 -0.93
CA PHE A 39 0.46 -14.87 -1.51
C PHE A 39 0.88 -16.24 -0.98
N LYS A 40 0.02 -16.88 -0.19
CA LYS A 40 0.17 -18.29 0.25
C LYS A 40 1.59 -18.57 0.80
N ASP A 41 1.97 -17.83 1.84
CA ASP A 41 3.26 -17.88 2.55
C ASP A 41 4.47 -17.36 1.78
N LEU A 42 4.31 -16.97 0.51
CA LEU A 42 5.33 -16.30 -0.28
C LEU A 42 5.21 -14.77 -0.11
N ASP A 43 6.34 -14.12 0.15
CA ASP A 43 6.43 -12.66 0.24
C ASP A 43 5.97 -12.00 -1.08
N GLY A 44 5.17 -10.94 -0.99
CA GLY A 44 4.72 -10.17 -2.17
C GLY A 44 5.91 -9.64 -2.97
N THR A 45 7.01 -9.33 -2.29
CA THR A 45 8.26 -8.87 -2.90
C THR A 45 8.84 -9.88 -3.90
N TYR A 46 8.65 -11.19 -3.68
CA TYR A 46 9.15 -12.22 -4.59
C TYR A 46 8.58 -12.06 -6.01
N TYR A 47 7.27 -11.78 -6.12
CA TYR A 47 6.61 -11.62 -7.41
C TYR A 47 7.02 -10.32 -8.09
N ASP A 48 7.18 -9.24 -7.34
CA ASP A 48 7.66 -7.97 -7.89
C ASP A 48 9.12 -8.11 -8.39
N TYR A 49 9.98 -8.89 -7.70
CA TYR A 49 11.31 -9.24 -8.22
C TYR A 49 11.26 -10.14 -9.46
N LEU A 50 10.33 -11.10 -9.48
CA LEU A 50 10.17 -12.01 -10.62
C LEU A 50 9.75 -11.23 -11.88
N GLU A 51 8.91 -10.22 -11.73
CA GLU A 51 8.50 -9.32 -12.82
C GLU A 51 9.71 -8.59 -13.42
N ILE A 52 10.57 -8.01 -12.57
CA ILE A 52 11.81 -7.36 -13.00
C ILE A 52 12.74 -8.37 -13.69
N LEU A 53 12.87 -9.58 -13.12
CA LEU A 53 13.73 -10.64 -13.67
C LEU A 53 13.30 -11.05 -15.08
N ILE A 54 12.00 -11.24 -15.29
CA ILE A 54 11.44 -11.60 -16.60
C ILE A 54 11.71 -10.48 -17.61
N GLN A 55 11.52 -9.22 -17.22
CA GLN A 55 11.79 -8.07 -18.10
C GLN A 55 13.28 -7.98 -18.48
N ILE A 56 14.19 -8.23 -17.54
CA ILE A 56 15.63 -8.34 -17.82
C ILE A 56 15.91 -9.51 -18.77
N GLY A 57 15.24 -10.65 -18.59
CA GLY A 57 15.35 -11.80 -19.50
C GLY A 57 15.01 -11.44 -20.94
N TYR A 58 13.91 -10.71 -21.17
CA TYR A 58 13.54 -10.24 -22.51
C TYR A 58 14.57 -9.26 -23.10
N ILE A 59 15.07 -8.34 -22.28
CA ILE A 59 16.12 -7.41 -22.67
C ILE A 59 17.40 -8.14 -23.11
N LEU A 60 17.83 -9.15 -22.35
CA LEU A 60 19.04 -9.91 -22.65
C LEU A 60 18.91 -10.76 -23.91
N LEU A 61 17.76 -11.42 -24.09
CA LEU A 61 17.55 -12.34 -25.21
C LEU A 61 17.23 -11.62 -26.53
N PHE A 62 16.47 -10.52 -26.48
CA PHE A 62 15.91 -9.89 -27.67
C PHE A 62 16.32 -8.42 -27.86
N GLY A 63 16.98 -7.79 -26.89
CA GLY A 63 17.32 -6.36 -26.93
C GLY A 63 18.22 -5.96 -28.10
N LEU A 64 19.12 -6.85 -28.55
CA LEU A 64 19.98 -6.60 -29.71
C LEU A 64 19.25 -6.77 -31.05
N ALA A 65 18.24 -7.65 -31.11
CA ALA A 65 17.48 -7.91 -32.33
C ALA A 65 16.35 -6.89 -32.56
N PHE A 66 15.80 -6.33 -31.48
CA PHE A 66 14.74 -5.34 -31.52
C PHE A 66 15.01 -4.20 -30.53
N PRO A 67 15.75 -3.15 -30.94
CA PRO A 67 16.12 -2.05 -30.04
C PRO A 67 14.92 -1.29 -29.46
N LEU A 68 13.74 -1.35 -30.12
CA LEU A 68 12.51 -0.78 -29.58
C LEU A 68 12.08 -1.46 -28.25
N CYS A 69 12.44 -2.73 -28.04
CA CYS A 69 12.21 -3.45 -26.78
C CYS A 69 12.81 -2.69 -25.59
N MET A 70 14.01 -2.12 -25.75
CA MET A 70 14.68 -1.37 -24.71
C MET A 70 13.91 -0.10 -24.32
N VAL A 71 13.33 0.59 -25.31
CA VAL A 71 12.52 1.80 -25.09
C VAL A 71 11.19 1.44 -24.42
N LEU A 72 10.54 0.36 -24.85
CA LEU A 72 9.30 -0.12 -24.24
C LEU A 72 9.53 -0.57 -22.79
N ALA A 73 10.62 -1.28 -22.52
CA ALA A 73 11.03 -1.67 -21.17
C ALA A 73 11.27 -0.46 -20.26
N PHE A 74 11.87 0.62 -20.78
CA PHE A 74 12.07 1.84 -20.01
C PHE A 74 10.74 2.51 -19.65
N ILE A 75 9.80 2.60 -20.59
CA ILE A 75 8.47 3.16 -20.33
C ILE A 75 7.71 2.30 -19.32
N ASN A 76 7.76 0.97 -19.46
CA ASN A 76 7.18 0.05 -18.50
C ASN A 76 7.76 0.27 -17.09
N ASN A 77 9.08 0.39 -16.95
CA ASN A 77 9.70 0.66 -15.65
C ASN A 77 9.21 1.95 -14.99
N VAL A 78 9.00 3.02 -15.77
CA VAL A 78 8.47 4.29 -15.23
C VAL A 78 7.03 4.14 -14.74
N ILE A 79 6.21 3.41 -15.49
CA ILE A 79 4.83 3.13 -15.11
C ILE A 79 4.80 2.21 -13.88
N GLU A 80 5.64 1.18 -13.86
CA GLU A 80 5.66 0.15 -12.81
C GLU A 80 5.99 0.75 -11.44
N ILE A 81 6.98 1.64 -11.35
CA ILE A 81 7.28 2.37 -10.11
C ILE A 81 6.04 3.11 -9.56
N GLN A 82 5.22 3.65 -10.47
CA GLN A 82 4.02 4.40 -10.10
C GLN A 82 2.83 3.50 -9.76
N VAL A 83 2.80 2.29 -10.31
CA VAL A 83 1.82 1.24 -10.02
C VAL A 83 2.16 0.56 -8.69
N ASP A 84 3.41 0.18 -8.46
CA ASP A 84 3.86 -0.47 -7.22
C ASP A 84 3.69 0.41 -6.00
N ARG A 85 4.01 1.71 -6.09
CA ARG A 85 3.70 2.65 -5.00
C ARG A 85 2.20 2.68 -4.70
N ALA A 86 1.35 2.59 -5.72
CA ALA A 86 -0.09 2.65 -5.55
C ALA A 86 -0.62 1.32 -4.97
N LYS A 87 -0.07 0.18 -5.42
CA LYS A 87 -0.29 -1.17 -4.89
C LYS A 87 -0.11 -1.16 -3.37
N ILE A 88 1.02 -0.65 -2.89
CA ILE A 88 1.36 -0.62 -1.45
C ILE A 88 0.55 0.42 -0.66
N MET A 89 0.24 1.59 -1.25
CA MET A 89 -0.49 2.64 -0.52
C MET A 89 -2.00 2.42 -0.42
N PHE A 90 -2.61 1.83 -1.44
CA PHE A 90 -4.07 1.82 -1.57
C PHE A 90 -4.69 0.43 -1.70
N TYR A 91 -3.94 -0.57 -2.15
CA TYR A 91 -4.49 -1.88 -2.48
C TYR A 91 -4.05 -3.00 -1.54
N THR A 92 -3.03 -2.76 -0.72
CA THR A 92 -2.57 -3.73 0.27
C THR A 92 -2.54 -3.16 1.67
N ARG A 93 -2.74 -4.04 2.65
CA ARG A 93 -2.53 -3.70 4.05
C ARG A 93 -1.04 -3.50 4.29
N ARG A 94 -0.70 -2.49 5.11
CA ARG A 94 0.69 -2.19 5.49
C ARG A 94 1.45 -3.46 5.90
N PRO A 95 2.53 -3.84 5.19
CA PRO A 95 3.33 -5.00 5.56
C PRO A 95 4.12 -4.72 6.84
N THR A 96 4.36 -5.78 7.62
CA THR A 96 5.26 -5.72 8.78
C THR A 96 6.71 -5.66 8.29
N PRO A 97 7.54 -4.74 8.79
CA PRO A 97 8.94 -4.67 8.38
C PRO A 97 9.64 -5.96 8.80
N MET A 98 10.04 -6.75 7.81
CA MET A 98 10.99 -7.84 7.98
C MET A 98 12.37 -7.24 7.73
N GLY A 99 13.35 -7.52 8.60
CA GLY A 99 14.72 -7.11 8.35
C GLY A 99 15.22 -7.63 7.00
N ALA A 100 16.22 -6.95 6.43
CA ALA A 100 16.89 -7.41 5.21
C ALA A 100 17.88 -8.54 5.52
#